data_AF-A0AAE1N9X3-F1
#
_entry.id   AF-A0AAE1N9X3-F1
#
_cell.length_a   1.000
_cell.length_b   1.000
_cell.length_c   1.000
_cell.angle_alpha   90.00
_cell.angle_beta   90.00
_cell.angle_gamma   90.00
#
_symmetry.space_group_name_H-M   'P 1'
#
loop_
_entity.id
_entity.type
_entity.pdbx_description
1 polymer ?
#
loop_
_entity_poly.entity_id
_entity_poly.type
_entity_poly.pdbx_seq_one_letter_code
_entity_poly.pdbx_strand_id
1 'polypeptide(L)'
;MENLRKLSVYFLLLCFTSMSSTLDMITPSHPLRDGHNETLISEGRIFEAGFFNPVDSKRRYVGIWYRNIPEKTVVWVANREKPLHDASGVLQIDSDKGILRILDSKGVETWSSNNASKQLADNPVLQLLDSGNLVLRHAKNMRSILWQSFDYPGDTFLPGMKIRSSIKTGQYIGITSWKSLQDPSPGKYSMHIDTKGLPQLVITEENRVVYRPGPWNGLGFTGTPELRNIKFMKLLYGLSEDEVFYEYSILDNSTLMRSRLVPAGFPLRFAWSAQTNRWDNIQSSPFDQCETYDFCGPNANCSSGRSCECLTGIKPNSSGGCLRTTPLECREGDRFEKHQGMKLPDTSSSRYNKTISLGECEELCLRNCCCTAYSNLDISNGGSGCLHWFDNIVDLRQLAEGGQDFYVRVYAASGPAKNGMDKRKLAGIAIGCALLITSMVIIGFTIKKKLMHPGKAIYWKDKSGQENVDLPIFEFSTISNAMNQFSKMNKLGQGGFGPVYKGILVDGQEIAVKRLSKTSRQGMDEFKNEVLLIAKLQHGNLVKLLGC
;
A
#
# COMPACT_ATOMS: atom_id res chain seq x y z
N MET A 1 -49.28 6.18 -56.09
CA MET A 1 -47.93 6.76 -55.89
C MET A 1 -47.93 8.11 -55.16
N GLU A 2 -49.05 8.84 -55.12
CA GLU A 2 -49.14 10.15 -54.47
C GLU A 2 -49.16 10.11 -52.93
N ASN A 3 -49.75 9.06 -52.34
CA ASN A 3 -49.78 8.86 -50.89
C ASN A 3 -48.43 8.42 -50.28
N LEU A 4 -47.55 7.75 -51.06
CA LEU A 4 -46.19 7.43 -50.59
C LEU A 4 -45.27 8.67 -50.57
N ARG A 5 -45.46 9.61 -51.50
CA ARG A 5 -44.71 10.89 -51.50
C ARG A 5 -45.09 11.76 -50.30
N LYS A 6 -46.37 11.78 -49.88
CA LYS A 6 -46.80 12.53 -48.69
C LYS A 6 -46.26 11.92 -47.38
N LEU A 7 -46.14 10.59 -47.29
CA LEU A 7 -45.55 9.92 -46.13
C LEU A 7 -44.03 10.19 -46.00
N SER A 8 -43.31 10.23 -47.14
CA SER A 8 -41.88 10.56 -47.20
C SER A 8 -41.58 12.00 -46.76
N VAL A 9 -42.45 12.95 -47.10
CA VAL A 9 -42.30 14.36 -46.69
C VAL A 9 -42.57 14.54 -45.19
N TYR A 10 -43.53 13.80 -44.60
CA TYR A 10 -43.74 13.79 -43.15
C TYR A 10 -42.59 13.12 -42.39
N PHE A 11 -41.95 12.08 -42.94
CA PHE A 11 -40.78 11.43 -42.33
C PHE A 11 -39.52 12.32 -42.40
N LEU A 12 -39.37 13.12 -43.47
CA LEU A 12 -38.32 14.14 -43.58
C LEU A 12 -38.57 15.36 -42.68
N LEU A 13 -39.83 15.75 -42.44
CA LEU A 13 -40.20 16.81 -41.49
C LEU A 13 -40.11 16.37 -40.02
N LEU A 14 -40.29 15.07 -39.72
CA LEU A 14 -40.05 14.49 -38.39
C LEU A 14 -38.57 14.29 -38.08
N CYS A 15 -37.68 14.28 -39.08
CA CYS A 15 -36.23 14.29 -38.87
C CYS A 15 -35.64 15.68 -38.51
N PHE A 16 -36.46 16.73 -38.48
CA PHE A 16 -36.03 18.08 -38.06
C PHE A 16 -36.33 18.40 -36.59
N THR A 17 -36.72 17.42 -35.77
CA THR A 17 -36.87 17.64 -34.31
C THR A 17 -35.53 17.44 -33.59
N SER A 18 -34.97 18.56 -33.12
CA SER A 18 -33.79 18.73 -32.24
C SER A 18 -32.41 18.50 -32.86
N MET A 19 -31.99 19.39 -33.78
CA MET A 19 -30.57 19.67 -33.94
C MET A 19 -30.10 20.43 -32.68
N SER A 20 -29.34 19.76 -31.80
CA SER A 20 -28.61 20.43 -30.72
C SER A 20 -27.35 21.08 -31.32
N SER A 21 -27.21 22.39 -31.15
CA SER A 21 -25.99 23.12 -31.53
C SER A 21 -24.93 22.93 -30.46
N THR A 22 -23.79 22.37 -30.86
CA THR A 22 -22.64 22.17 -29.97
C THR A 22 -21.67 23.33 -30.12
N LEU A 23 -21.29 23.95 -29.01
CA LEU A 23 -20.26 24.99 -28.98
C LEU A 23 -18.95 24.40 -28.45
N ASP A 24 -17.83 24.74 -29.09
CA ASP A 24 -16.49 24.41 -28.59
C ASP A 24 -15.99 25.48 -27.60
N MET A 25 -16.47 26.71 -27.73
CA MET A 25 -16.16 27.84 -26.86
C MET A 25 -17.36 28.80 -26.78
N ILE A 26 -17.50 29.47 -25.64
CA ILE A 26 -18.42 30.60 -25.45
C ILE A 26 -17.62 31.90 -25.56
N THR A 27 -18.16 32.87 -26.30
CA THR A 27 -17.56 34.20 -26.51
C THR A 27 -18.54 35.27 -26.02
N PRO A 28 -18.09 36.52 -25.79
CA PRO A 28 -18.98 37.60 -25.35
C PRO A 28 -20.15 37.86 -26.31
N SER A 29 -19.97 37.62 -27.61
CA SER A 29 -21.02 37.80 -28.64
C SER A 29 -21.97 36.61 -28.77
N HIS A 30 -21.61 35.44 -28.26
CA HIS A 30 -22.38 34.20 -28.35
C HIS A 30 -22.53 33.57 -26.96
N PRO A 31 -23.38 34.15 -26.08
CA PRO A 31 -23.64 33.58 -24.77
C PRO A 31 -24.46 32.30 -24.88
N LEU A 32 -24.33 31.43 -23.88
CA LEU A 32 -25.11 30.21 -23.79
C LEU A 32 -26.49 30.50 -23.21
N ARG A 33 -27.56 30.13 -23.92
CA ARG A 33 -28.95 30.39 -23.52
C ARG A 33 -29.71 29.12 -23.17
N ASP A 34 -30.46 29.16 -22.08
CA ASP A 34 -31.38 28.09 -21.72
C ASP A 34 -32.53 27.98 -22.74
N GLY A 35 -33.01 26.76 -23.00
CA GLY A 35 -34.10 26.48 -23.94
C GLY A 35 -33.71 26.34 -25.43
N HIS A 36 -32.46 26.66 -25.81
CA HIS A 36 -31.99 26.54 -27.19
C HIS A 36 -31.28 25.21 -27.52
N ASN A 37 -31.29 24.24 -26.61
CA ASN A 37 -30.54 22.97 -26.71
C ASN A 37 -29.04 23.16 -27.05
N GLU A 38 -28.47 24.28 -26.62
CA GLU A 38 -27.06 24.58 -26.74
C GLU A 38 -26.29 24.06 -25.53
N THR A 39 -25.11 23.48 -25.80
CA THR A 39 -24.19 23.00 -24.76
C THR A 39 -22.74 23.21 -25.18
N LEU A 40 -21.88 23.44 -24.20
CA LEU A 40 -20.43 23.50 -24.36
C LEU A 40 -19.84 22.09 -24.18
N ILE A 41 -18.99 21.65 -25.09
CA ILE A 41 -18.43 20.30 -25.09
C ILE A 41 -16.91 20.35 -25.01
N SER A 42 -16.31 19.42 -24.27
CA SER A 42 -14.86 19.27 -24.24
C SER A 42 -14.32 18.66 -25.55
N GLU A 43 -13.08 18.95 -25.92
CA GLU A 43 -12.47 18.54 -27.20
C GLU A 43 -12.56 17.03 -27.45
N GLY A 44 -12.18 16.21 -26.45
CA GLY A 44 -12.29 14.75 -26.45
C GLY A 44 -13.69 14.22 -26.19
N ARG A 45 -14.70 15.10 -26.10
CA ARG A 45 -16.13 14.77 -25.90
C ARG A 45 -16.41 13.95 -24.65
N ILE A 46 -15.59 14.14 -23.60
CA ILE A 46 -15.71 13.46 -22.31
C ILE A 46 -16.76 14.17 -21.45
N PHE A 47 -16.66 15.50 -21.40
CA PHE A 47 -17.52 16.35 -20.59
C PHE A 47 -18.38 17.26 -21.46
N GLU A 48 -19.52 17.65 -20.90
CA GLU A 48 -20.49 18.56 -21.47
C GLU A 48 -20.96 19.51 -20.36
N ALA A 49 -21.18 20.77 -20.71
CA ALA A 49 -21.64 21.80 -19.80
C ALA A 49 -22.81 22.58 -20.38
N GLY A 50 -23.76 22.93 -19.51
CA GLY A 50 -24.92 23.74 -19.90
C GLY A 50 -25.99 23.80 -18.83
N PHE A 51 -27.18 24.25 -19.23
CA PHE A 51 -28.32 24.34 -18.33
C PHE A 51 -28.98 22.97 -18.11
N PHE A 52 -29.29 22.66 -16.86
CA PHE A 52 -29.97 21.44 -16.47
C PHE A 52 -30.88 21.66 -15.25
N ASN A 53 -31.76 20.71 -15.01
CA ASN A 53 -32.50 20.58 -13.77
C ASN A 53 -32.20 19.21 -13.13
N PRO A 54 -32.03 19.13 -11.80
CA PRO A 54 -32.01 17.86 -11.09
C PRO A 54 -33.31 17.08 -11.31
N VAL A 55 -33.24 15.76 -11.07
CA VAL A 55 -34.40 14.87 -11.13
C VAL A 55 -35.50 15.40 -10.20
N ASP A 56 -36.74 15.45 -10.71
CA ASP A 56 -37.93 15.93 -10.01
C ASP A 56 -37.86 17.38 -9.49
N SER A 57 -36.93 18.19 -10.01
CA SER A 57 -36.79 19.61 -9.68
C SER A 57 -37.13 20.50 -10.87
N LYS A 58 -37.83 21.60 -10.61
CA LYS A 58 -38.08 22.68 -11.59
C LYS A 58 -37.00 23.76 -11.57
N ARG A 59 -36.07 23.69 -10.62
CA ARG A 59 -34.96 24.65 -10.50
C ARG A 59 -33.94 24.40 -11.60
N ARG A 60 -33.45 25.49 -12.20
CA ARG A 60 -32.48 25.45 -13.31
C ARG A 60 -31.09 25.88 -12.83
N TYR A 61 -30.09 25.17 -13.31
CA TYR A 61 -28.69 25.34 -12.93
C TYR A 61 -27.78 25.23 -14.15
N VAL A 62 -26.64 25.89 -14.09
CA VAL A 62 -25.51 25.61 -14.99
C VAL A 62 -24.62 24.56 -14.34
N GLY A 63 -24.34 23.48 -15.05
CA GLY A 63 -23.48 22.41 -14.55
C GLY A 63 -22.62 21.75 -15.62
N ILE A 64 -21.72 20.88 -15.16
CA ILE A 64 -20.85 20.03 -15.99
C ILE A 64 -21.22 18.58 -15.69
N TRP A 65 -21.32 17.73 -16.71
CA TRP A 65 -21.57 16.30 -16.58
C TRP A 65 -20.75 15.50 -17.57
N TYR A 66 -20.64 14.19 -17.35
CA TYR A 66 -20.09 13.28 -18.36
C TYR A 66 -21.05 13.13 -19.53
N ARG A 67 -20.57 13.36 -20.74
CA ARG A 67 -21.39 13.39 -21.95
C ARG A 67 -21.94 12.02 -22.33
N ASN A 68 -21.07 11.01 -22.37
CA ASN A 68 -21.39 9.69 -22.92
C ASN A 68 -21.84 8.67 -21.86
N ILE A 69 -22.47 9.15 -20.79
CA ILE A 69 -22.99 8.31 -19.70
C ILE A 69 -24.53 8.38 -19.73
N PRO A 70 -25.25 7.23 -19.75
CA PRO A 70 -26.70 7.21 -19.89
C PRO A 70 -27.44 8.01 -18.81
N GLU A 71 -26.99 7.86 -17.56
CA GLU A 71 -27.50 8.66 -16.44
C GLU A 71 -26.69 9.94 -16.32
N LYS A 72 -27.38 11.10 -16.34
CA LYS A 72 -26.73 12.42 -16.25
C LYS A 72 -25.94 12.54 -14.94
N THR A 73 -24.63 12.31 -15.04
CA THR A 73 -23.70 12.32 -13.91
C THR A 73 -23.08 13.71 -13.81
N VAL A 74 -23.73 14.58 -13.04
CA VAL A 74 -23.26 15.96 -12.80
C VAL A 74 -22.06 15.95 -11.85
N VAL A 75 -21.00 16.68 -12.22
CA VAL A 75 -19.73 16.76 -11.49
C VAL A 75 -19.42 18.16 -10.97
N TRP A 76 -20.12 19.18 -11.46
CA TRP A 76 -19.96 20.57 -11.01
C TRP A 76 -21.23 21.38 -11.29
N VAL A 77 -21.52 22.36 -10.42
CA VAL A 77 -22.70 23.24 -10.53
C VAL A 77 -22.30 24.66 -10.14
N ALA A 78 -22.57 25.64 -11.00
CA ALA A 78 -22.19 27.05 -10.77
C ALA A 78 -23.09 27.73 -9.74
N ASN A 79 -24.37 27.87 -10.05
CA ASN A 79 -25.35 28.64 -9.28
C ASN A 79 -26.09 27.76 -8.26
N ARG A 80 -25.35 26.90 -7.55
CA ARG A 80 -25.93 25.90 -6.63
C ARG A 80 -26.67 26.51 -5.44
N GLU A 81 -26.28 27.71 -4.99
CA GLU A 81 -26.92 28.47 -3.91
C GLU A 81 -28.14 29.26 -4.36
N LYS A 82 -28.12 29.76 -5.61
CA LYS A 82 -29.16 30.63 -6.19
C LYS A 82 -29.63 30.08 -7.54
N PRO A 83 -30.56 29.11 -7.53
CA PRO A 83 -31.12 28.53 -8.75
C PRO A 83 -31.91 29.55 -9.56
N LEU A 84 -32.02 29.28 -10.86
CA LEU A 84 -33.01 29.91 -11.73
C LEU A 84 -34.37 29.21 -11.56
N HIS A 85 -35.45 29.95 -11.82
CA HIS A 85 -36.83 29.48 -11.61
C HIS A 85 -37.56 29.07 -12.89
N ASP A 86 -36.98 29.35 -14.06
CA ASP A 86 -37.51 29.04 -15.38
C ASP A 86 -36.36 28.73 -16.35
N ALA A 87 -36.70 28.25 -17.54
CA ALA A 87 -35.75 27.90 -18.60
C ALA A 87 -35.39 29.11 -19.49
N SER A 88 -35.08 30.25 -18.86
CA SER A 88 -34.75 31.51 -19.56
C SER A 88 -33.33 32.02 -19.28
N GLY A 89 -32.54 31.23 -18.54
CA GLY A 89 -31.22 31.61 -18.08
C GLY A 89 -30.24 31.93 -19.21
N VAL A 90 -29.31 32.85 -18.94
CA VAL A 90 -28.22 33.18 -19.87
C VAL A 90 -26.88 33.12 -19.13
N LEU A 91 -25.97 32.27 -19.61
CA LEU A 91 -24.58 32.22 -19.17
C LEU A 91 -23.74 33.04 -20.16
N GLN A 92 -23.13 34.12 -19.68
CA GLN A 92 -22.39 35.05 -20.52
C GLN A 92 -21.08 35.51 -19.87
N ILE A 93 -20.19 36.05 -20.71
CA ILE A 93 -18.95 36.68 -20.29
C ILE A 93 -19.18 38.19 -20.25
N ASP A 94 -18.89 38.82 -19.12
CA ASP A 94 -18.70 40.27 -19.03
C ASP A 94 -17.25 40.56 -19.43
N SER A 95 -17.06 41.02 -20.68
CA SER A 95 -15.73 41.29 -21.25
C SER A 95 -15.01 42.44 -20.55
N ASP A 96 -15.75 43.43 -20.07
CA ASP A 96 -15.17 44.62 -19.44
C ASP A 96 -14.57 44.27 -18.08
N LYS A 97 -15.23 43.34 -17.37
CA LYS A 97 -14.79 42.87 -16.05
C LYS A 97 -14.00 41.57 -16.08
N GLY A 98 -13.97 40.83 -17.19
CA GLY A 98 -13.31 39.53 -17.29
C GLY A 98 -13.93 38.46 -16.38
N ILE A 99 -15.26 38.44 -16.25
CA ILE A 99 -15.98 37.48 -15.39
C ILE A 99 -17.10 36.75 -16.12
N LEU A 100 -17.50 35.62 -15.57
CA LEU A 100 -18.72 34.89 -15.95
C LEU A 100 -19.92 35.40 -15.15
N ARG A 101 -21.09 35.42 -15.78
CA ARG A 101 -22.38 35.74 -15.15
C ARG A 101 -23.46 34.78 -15.60
N ILE A 102 -24.39 34.49 -14.69
CA ILE A 102 -25.66 33.83 -14.97
C ILE A 102 -26.77 34.82 -14.67
N LEU A 103 -27.60 35.11 -15.67
CA LEU A 103 -28.73 36.04 -15.61
C LEU A 103 -30.05 35.30 -15.80
N ASP A 104 -31.12 35.80 -15.17
CA ASP A 104 -32.50 35.34 -15.41
C ASP A 104 -33.18 36.07 -16.60
N SER A 105 -34.46 35.76 -16.86
CA SER A 105 -35.27 36.41 -17.92
C SER A 105 -35.36 37.93 -17.80
N LYS A 106 -35.17 38.49 -16.61
CA LYS A 106 -35.24 39.93 -16.34
C LYS A 106 -33.85 40.59 -16.36
N GLY A 107 -32.80 39.83 -16.63
CA GLY A 107 -31.42 40.29 -16.58
C GLY A 107 -30.86 40.42 -15.16
N VAL A 108 -31.54 39.85 -14.16
CA VAL A 108 -31.05 39.85 -12.77
C VAL A 108 -29.96 38.78 -12.62
N GLU A 109 -28.83 39.19 -12.06
CA GLU A 109 -27.69 38.30 -11.81
C GLU A 109 -27.99 37.32 -10.67
N THR A 110 -27.97 36.02 -10.97
CA THR A 110 -28.12 34.96 -9.97
C THR A 110 -26.77 34.43 -9.49
N TRP A 111 -25.73 34.52 -10.32
CA TRP A 111 -24.38 34.08 -10.00
C TRP A 111 -23.33 34.82 -10.85
N SER A 112 -22.15 35.04 -10.29
CA SER A 112 -20.99 35.56 -11.02
C SER A 112 -19.71 34.90 -10.52
N SER A 113 -18.72 34.73 -11.39
CA SER A 113 -17.38 34.35 -10.95
C SER A 113 -16.71 35.50 -10.19
N ASN A 114 -16.07 35.22 -9.06
CA ASN A 114 -15.25 36.21 -8.37
C ASN A 114 -14.06 36.60 -9.24
N ASN A 115 -13.83 37.91 -9.43
CA ASN A 115 -12.66 38.38 -10.15
C ASN A 115 -11.47 38.58 -9.21
N ALA A 116 -10.52 37.66 -9.21
CA ALA A 116 -9.25 37.85 -8.51
C ALA A 116 -8.23 38.69 -9.32
N SER A 117 -8.46 38.85 -10.63
CA SER A 117 -7.54 39.45 -11.59
C SER A 117 -7.96 40.88 -11.94
N LYS A 118 -7.11 41.87 -11.64
CA LYS A 118 -7.29 43.25 -12.14
C LYS A 118 -6.88 43.42 -13.61
N GLN A 119 -6.56 42.35 -14.33
CA GLN A 119 -6.13 42.44 -15.73
C GLN A 119 -7.34 42.61 -16.65
N LEU A 120 -7.25 43.55 -17.61
CA LEU A 120 -8.25 43.65 -18.67
C LEU A 120 -8.31 42.32 -19.45
N ALA A 121 -9.51 41.79 -19.60
CA ALA A 121 -9.72 40.60 -20.41
C ALA A 121 -9.61 40.96 -21.90
N ASP A 122 -8.44 40.73 -22.50
CA ASP A 122 -8.29 40.79 -23.96
C ASP A 122 -8.96 39.56 -24.59
N ASN A 123 -10.11 39.78 -25.24
CA ASN A 123 -10.91 38.77 -25.95
C ASN A 123 -11.08 37.47 -25.13
N PRO A 124 -11.77 37.52 -23.98
CA PRO A 124 -11.96 36.35 -23.14
C PRO A 124 -12.86 35.32 -23.81
N VAL A 125 -12.52 34.05 -23.62
CA VAL A 125 -13.30 32.90 -24.06
C VAL A 125 -13.48 31.94 -22.89
N LEU A 126 -14.66 31.32 -22.83
CA LEU A 126 -14.98 30.28 -21.87
C LEU A 126 -14.92 28.92 -22.59
N GLN A 127 -14.15 27.99 -22.03
CA GLN A 127 -13.89 26.69 -22.63
C GLN A 127 -13.95 25.57 -21.59
N LEU A 128 -14.47 24.41 -21.99
CA LEU A 128 -14.47 23.19 -21.20
C LEU A 128 -13.31 22.29 -21.63
N LEU A 129 -12.42 21.96 -20.70
CA LEU A 129 -11.28 21.07 -20.95
C LEU A 129 -11.67 19.59 -20.75
N ASP A 130 -10.89 18.67 -21.31
CA ASP A 130 -11.09 17.21 -21.16
C ASP A 130 -10.86 16.70 -19.73
N SER A 131 -10.25 17.51 -18.85
CA SER A 131 -10.22 17.23 -17.42
C SER A 131 -11.57 17.49 -16.72
N GLY A 132 -12.52 18.14 -17.41
CA GLY A 132 -13.75 18.65 -16.82
C GLY A 132 -13.60 20.06 -16.24
N ASN A 133 -12.42 20.68 -16.34
CA ASN A 133 -12.20 22.05 -15.87
C ASN A 133 -12.78 23.05 -16.88
N LEU A 134 -13.78 23.81 -16.46
CA LEU A 134 -14.31 24.97 -17.17
C LEU A 134 -13.42 26.19 -16.88
N VAL A 135 -12.82 26.77 -17.91
CA VAL A 135 -11.83 27.84 -17.79
C VAL A 135 -12.25 29.08 -18.58
N LEU A 136 -12.16 30.25 -17.93
CA LEU A 136 -12.19 31.55 -18.58
C LEU A 136 -10.75 32.00 -18.83
N ARG A 137 -10.40 32.29 -20.07
CA ARG A 137 -9.02 32.63 -20.46
C ARG A 137 -8.99 33.59 -21.64
N HIS A 138 -7.82 34.18 -21.90
CA HIS A 138 -7.60 35.01 -23.07
C HIS A 138 -7.52 34.15 -24.34
N ALA A 139 -8.20 34.54 -25.42
CA ALA A 139 -8.17 33.79 -26.69
C ALA A 139 -6.75 33.61 -27.25
N LYS A 140 -5.91 34.67 -27.17
CA LYS A 140 -4.56 34.68 -27.74
C LYS A 140 -3.49 34.08 -26.82
N ASN A 141 -3.72 34.10 -25.50
CA ASN A 141 -2.78 33.54 -24.52
C ASN A 141 -3.45 32.39 -23.75
N MET A 142 -3.42 31.21 -24.35
CA MET A 142 -4.03 29.99 -23.81
C MET A 142 -3.48 29.54 -22.45
N ARG A 143 -2.32 30.07 -22.01
CA ARG A 143 -1.71 29.75 -20.70
C ARG A 143 -2.24 30.63 -19.56
N SER A 144 -2.79 31.81 -19.88
CA SER A 144 -3.28 32.75 -18.87
C SER A 144 -4.75 32.47 -18.55
N ILE A 145 -5.00 31.87 -17.39
CA ILE A 145 -6.34 31.55 -16.88
C ILE A 145 -6.80 32.72 -16.00
N LEU A 146 -7.96 33.30 -16.34
CA LEU A 146 -8.62 34.36 -15.57
C LEU A 146 -9.45 33.78 -14.42
N TRP A 147 -10.12 32.66 -14.68
CA TRP A 147 -10.93 31.93 -13.71
C TRP A 147 -11.04 30.46 -14.12
N GLN A 148 -11.16 29.55 -13.14
CA GLN A 148 -11.37 28.13 -13.41
C GLN A 148 -12.30 27.47 -12.38
N SER A 149 -13.13 26.54 -12.85
CA SER A 149 -14.07 25.78 -12.00
C SER A 149 -13.39 24.92 -10.94
N PHE A 150 -12.18 24.43 -11.20
CA PHE A 150 -11.41 23.60 -10.26
C PHE A 150 -11.04 24.33 -8.96
N ASP A 151 -11.04 25.66 -8.96
CA ASP A 151 -10.85 26.46 -7.74
C ASP A 151 -12.14 26.62 -6.92
N TYR A 152 -13.29 26.22 -7.46
CA TYR A 152 -14.61 26.33 -6.85
C TYR A 152 -15.35 24.98 -6.92
N PRO A 153 -14.83 23.94 -6.24
CA PRO A 153 -15.37 22.59 -6.30
C PRO A 153 -16.81 22.48 -5.76
N GLY A 154 -17.54 21.49 -6.30
CA GLY A 154 -18.85 21.07 -5.81
C GLY A 154 -18.76 19.95 -4.76
N ASP A 155 -19.55 18.90 -4.94
CA ASP A 155 -19.51 17.67 -4.15
C ASP A 155 -18.59 16.60 -4.75
N THR A 156 -18.04 16.85 -5.93
CA THR A 156 -17.27 15.88 -6.71
C THR A 156 -15.82 16.32 -6.83
N PHE A 157 -14.93 15.36 -6.67
CA PHE A 157 -13.49 15.49 -6.83
C PHE A 157 -13.06 14.67 -8.06
N LEU A 158 -12.62 15.36 -9.10
CA LEU A 158 -12.18 14.81 -10.38
C LEU A 158 -10.64 14.66 -10.44
N PRO A 159 -10.12 13.85 -11.38
CA PRO A 159 -8.69 13.78 -11.62
C PRO A 159 -8.11 15.16 -11.96
N GLY A 160 -6.97 15.51 -11.36
CA GLY A 160 -6.31 16.81 -11.55
C GLY A 160 -6.87 17.96 -10.72
N MET A 161 -7.97 17.77 -9.99
CA MET A 161 -8.42 18.73 -8.98
C MET A 161 -7.52 18.65 -7.74
N LYS A 162 -7.46 19.76 -6.99
CA LYS A 162 -6.73 19.84 -5.72
C LYS A 162 -7.68 20.15 -4.57
N ILE A 163 -7.68 19.30 -3.55
CA ILE A 163 -8.10 19.70 -2.20
C ILE A 163 -6.88 20.33 -1.56
N ARG A 164 -6.96 21.59 -1.15
CA ARG A 164 -5.79 22.34 -0.65
C ARG A 164 -6.15 23.25 0.50
N SER A 165 -5.16 23.55 1.33
CA SER A 165 -5.33 24.40 2.50
C SER A 165 -4.08 25.23 2.75
N SER A 166 -4.28 26.47 3.20
CA SER A 166 -3.21 27.31 3.68
C SER A 166 -2.73 26.80 5.04
N ILE A 167 -1.43 26.53 5.16
CA ILE A 167 -0.83 26.13 6.43
C ILE A 167 -0.92 27.27 7.46
N LYS A 168 -0.82 28.52 7.00
CA LYS A 168 -0.80 29.71 7.87
C LYS A 168 -2.18 30.11 8.39
N THR A 169 -3.20 30.10 7.53
CA THR A 169 -4.54 30.60 7.88
C THR A 169 -5.56 29.49 8.15
N GLY A 170 -5.27 28.25 7.76
CA GLY A 170 -6.23 27.14 7.79
C GLY A 170 -7.37 27.26 6.78
N GLN A 171 -7.41 28.33 5.96
CA GLN A 171 -8.39 28.46 4.88
C GLN A 171 -8.19 27.34 3.85
N TYR A 172 -9.29 26.76 3.37
CA TYR A 172 -9.23 25.61 2.49
C TYR A 172 -10.10 25.76 1.24
N ILE A 173 -9.73 24.99 0.23
CA ILE A 173 -10.55 24.65 -0.93
C ILE A 173 -10.72 23.13 -0.89
N GLY A 174 -11.96 22.68 -0.68
CA GLY A 174 -12.34 21.28 -0.53
C GLY A 174 -13.74 21.05 -1.09
N ILE A 175 -14.22 19.81 -1.08
CA ILE A 175 -15.54 19.49 -1.64
C ILE A 175 -16.63 19.59 -0.58
N THR A 176 -17.82 20.03 -0.97
CA THR A 176 -19.00 20.14 -0.10
C THR A 176 -20.16 19.36 -0.70
N SER A 177 -20.71 18.45 0.10
CA SER A 177 -21.87 17.62 -0.27
C SER A 177 -23.02 18.44 -0.84
N TRP A 178 -23.86 17.81 -1.66
CA TRP A 178 -25.19 18.35 -1.94
C TRP A 178 -26.09 18.19 -0.71
N LYS A 179 -27.08 19.06 -0.58
CA LYS A 179 -28.09 18.95 0.48
C LYS A 179 -28.94 17.69 0.33
N SER A 180 -29.26 17.30 -0.90
CA SER A 180 -29.93 16.04 -1.24
C SER A 180 -29.66 15.66 -2.70
N LEU A 181 -30.19 14.52 -3.16
CA LEU A 181 -30.07 14.12 -4.58
C LEU A 181 -30.81 15.07 -5.54
N GLN A 182 -31.84 15.78 -5.06
CA GLN A 182 -32.66 16.71 -5.85
C GLN A 182 -32.27 18.18 -5.65
N ASP A 183 -31.43 18.48 -4.65
CA ASP A 183 -31.03 19.85 -4.29
C ASP A 183 -29.49 19.95 -4.24
N PRO A 184 -28.85 20.51 -5.28
CA PRO A 184 -27.40 20.66 -5.35
C PRO A 184 -26.85 21.78 -4.46
N SER A 185 -27.70 22.52 -3.74
CA SER A 185 -27.25 23.52 -2.76
C SER A 185 -26.27 22.91 -1.74
N PRO A 186 -25.36 23.72 -1.16
CA PRO A 186 -24.40 23.24 -0.17
C PRO A 186 -25.10 22.47 0.97
N GLY A 187 -24.68 21.22 1.15
CA GLY A 187 -25.10 20.36 2.25
C GLY A 187 -24.28 20.63 3.52
N LYS A 188 -24.48 19.78 4.53
CA LYS A 188 -23.84 19.93 5.85
C LYS A 188 -22.40 19.42 5.90
N TYR A 189 -22.02 18.54 4.98
CA TYR A 189 -20.74 17.85 5.02
C TYR A 189 -19.72 18.47 4.07
N SER A 190 -18.51 18.68 4.57
CA SER A 190 -17.36 19.18 3.82
C SER A 190 -16.13 18.30 4.04
N MET A 191 -15.42 17.98 2.96
CA MET A 191 -14.15 17.26 3.00
C MET A 191 -12.99 18.20 2.65
N HIS A 192 -12.04 18.34 3.56
CA HIS A 192 -10.92 19.29 3.45
C HIS A 192 -9.72 18.81 4.27
N ILE A 193 -8.60 19.54 4.19
CA ILE A 193 -7.40 19.26 4.97
C ILE A 193 -7.40 20.18 6.19
N ASP A 194 -7.45 19.60 7.39
CA ASP A 194 -7.20 20.32 8.64
C ASP A 194 -5.68 20.48 8.80
N THR A 195 -5.25 21.69 9.16
CA THR A 195 -3.82 22.05 9.25
C THR A 195 -3.32 22.15 10.69
N LYS A 196 -4.16 21.80 11.69
CA LYS A 196 -3.71 21.71 13.09
C LYS A 196 -2.74 20.54 13.26
N GLY A 197 -1.56 20.82 13.82
CA GLY A 197 -0.48 19.84 13.96
C GLY A 197 0.03 19.35 12.60
N LEU A 198 0.15 18.03 12.41
CA LEU A 198 0.42 17.47 11.07
C LEU A 198 -0.87 17.53 10.22
N PRO A 199 -0.85 18.10 9.01
CA PRO A 199 -2.05 18.18 8.20
C PRO A 199 -2.69 16.83 7.92
N GLN A 200 -4.02 16.79 8.04
CA GLN A 200 -4.82 15.57 7.93
C GLN A 200 -6.10 15.81 7.15
N LEU A 201 -6.48 14.83 6.33
CA LEU A 201 -7.73 14.88 5.61
C LEU A 201 -8.88 14.53 6.57
N VAL A 202 -9.91 15.36 6.57
CA VAL A 202 -11.08 15.25 7.45
C VAL A 202 -12.36 15.42 6.65
N ILE A 203 -13.44 14.85 7.16
CA ILE A 203 -14.80 15.21 6.81
C ILE A 203 -15.48 15.77 8.05
N THR A 204 -16.09 16.92 7.85
CA THR A 204 -16.77 17.68 8.89
C THR A 204 -18.24 17.78 8.59
N GLU A 205 -19.07 17.68 9.61
CA GLU A 205 -20.43 18.20 9.62
C GLU A 205 -20.37 19.61 10.22
N GLU A 206 -20.56 20.62 9.38
CA GLU A 206 -20.28 22.02 9.73
C GLU A 206 -18.83 22.18 10.24
N ASN A 207 -18.62 22.32 11.56
CA ASN A 207 -17.31 22.47 12.17
C ASN A 207 -16.87 21.24 13.00
N ARG A 208 -17.66 20.17 13.03
CA ARG A 208 -17.38 18.96 13.83
C ARG A 208 -16.84 17.86 12.92
N VAL A 209 -15.69 17.28 13.26
CA VAL A 209 -15.14 16.12 12.53
C VAL A 209 -16.04 14.91 12.75
N VAL A 210 -16.44 14.24 11.67
CA VAL A 210 -17.29 13.04 11.69
C VAL A 210 -16.60 11.82 11.09
N TYR A 211 -15.63 12.02 10.19
CA TYR A 211 -14.79 10.98 9.62
C TYR A 211 -13.40 11.54 9.34
N ARG A 212 -12.36 10.72 9.53
CA ARG A 212 -10.97 11.13 9.38
C ARG A 212 -10.15 10.07 8.65
N PRO A 213 -9.91 10.25 7.34
CA PRO A 213 -8.87 9.53 6.62
C PRO A 213 -7.46 9.75 7.22
N GLY A 214 -7.23 10.89 7.87
CA GLY A 214 -6.03 11.13 8.68
C GLY A 214 -4.86 11.71 7.90
N PRO A 215 -3.63 11.69 8.47
CA PRO A 215 -2.45 12.28 7.84
C PRO A 215 -1.94 11.46 6.66
N TRP A 216 -1.17 12.11 5.79
CA TRP A 216 -0.39 11.46 4.73
C TRP A 216 0.88 10.83 5.31
N ASN A 217 1.15 9.56 5.01
CA ASN A 217 2.30 8.82 5.56
C ASN A 217 3.42 8.54 4.53
N GLY A 218 3.48 9.31 3.45
CA GLY A 218 4.42 9.09 2.34
C GLY A 218 3.85 8.27 1.19
N LEU A 219 2.93 7.33 1.47
CA LEU A 219 2.32 6.46 0.46
C LEU A 219 0.83 6.75 0.23
N GLY A 220 0.12 7.24 1.25
CA GLY A 220 -1.32 7.50 1.21
C GLY A 220 -1.82 8.03 2.55
N PHE A 221 -3.10 8.36 2.64
CA PHE A 221 -3.74 8.65 3.93
C PHE A 221 -3.86 7.40 4.80
N THR A 222 -3.59 7.55 6.09
CA THR A 222 -3.49 6.40 7.02
C THR A 222 -4.78 5.60 7.20
N GLY A 223 -5.94 6.23 7.07
CA GLY A 223 -7.25 5.60 7.21
C GLY A 223 -7.82 5.01 5.93
N THR A 224 -7.17 5.21 4.78
CA THR A 224 -7.61 4.64 3.49
C THR A 224 -6.44 3.98 2.74
N PRO A 225 -5.73 3.01 3.35
CA PRO A 225 -4.57 2.36 2.74
C PRO A 225 -4.91 1.61 1.44
N GLU A 226 -6.16 1.15 1.29
CA GLU A 226 -6.66 0.42 0.13
C GLU A 226 -6.56 1.21 -1.18
N LEU A 227 -6.59 2.55 -1.10
CA LEU A 227 -6.45 3.41 -2.28
C LEU A 227 -5.08 3.27 -2.95
N ARG A 228 -4.07 2.78 -2.23
CA ARG A 228 -2.72 2.51 -2.76
C ARG A 228 -2.70 1.29 -3.69
N ASN A 229 -3.69 0.39 -3.58
CA ASN A 229 -3.76 -0.83 -4.37
C ASN A 229 -4.39 -0.60 -5.76
N ILE A 230 -4.97 0.57 -6.01
CA ILE A 230 -5.58 0.94 -7.29
C ILE A 230 -4.47 1.33 -8.28
N LYS A 231 -4.04 0.36 -9.09
CA LYS A 231 -2.86 0.49 -9.98
C LYS A 231 -2.97 1.55 -11.08
N PHE A 232 -4.19 1.86 -11.54
CA PHE A 232 -4.42 2.84 -12.61
C PHE A 232 -4.55 4.28 -12.09
N MET A 233 -4.32 4.50 -10.80
CA MET A 233 -4.42 5.81 -10.16
C MET A 233 -3.09 6.16 -9.49
N LYS A 234 -2.73 7.44 -9.55
CA LYS A 234 -1.62 8.01 -8.78
C LYS A 234 -2.15 9.03 -7.79
N LEU A 235 -1.75 8.89 -6.53
CA LEU A 235 -2.02 9.86 -5.48
C LEU A 235 -0.85 10.84 -5.40
N LEU A 236 -1.15 12.13 -5.28
CA LEU A 236 -0.20 13.22 -5.18
C LEU A 236 -0.50 14.03 -3.92
N TYR A 237 0.54 14.28 -3.14
CA TYR A 237 0.45 15.06 -1.91
C TYR A 237 1.64 16.01 -1.86
N GLY A 238 1.37 17.28 -1.60
CA GLY A 238 2.39 18.31 -1.42
C GLY A 238 2.20 19.00 -0.08
N LEU A 239 3.30 19.19 0.65
CA LEU A 239 3.32 19.91 1.92
C LEU A 239 4.52 20.87 1.94
N SER A 240 4.23 22.16 1.79
CA SER A 240 5.18 23.27 1.92
C SER A 240 4.91 24.07 3.21
N GLU A 241 5.61 25.19 3.39
CA GLU A 241 5.36 26.12 4.52
C GLU A 241 4.09 26.96 4.33
N ASP A 242 3.62 27.11 3.10
CA ASP A 242 2.48 27.96 2.75
C ASP A 242 1.20 27.17 2.51
N GLU A 243 1.31 26.02 1.84
CA GLU A 243 0.18 25.25 1.34
C GLU A 243 0.41 23.75 1.52
N VAL A 244 -0.68 23.05 1.81
CA VAL A 244 -0.82 21.60 1.66
C VAL A 244 -1.87 21.30 0.60
N PHE A 245 -1.62 20.30 -0.24
CA PHE A 245 -2.61 19.84 -1.21
C PHE A 245 -2.61 18.33 -1.38
N TYR A 246 -3.77 17.82 -1.77
CA TYR A 246 -4.03 16.46 -2.19
C TYR A 246 -4.69 16.47 -3.57
N GLU A 247 -4.15 15.66 -4.47
CA GLU A 247 -4.60 15.45 -5.84
C GLU A 247 -4.53 13.96 -6.17
N TYR A 248 -5.33 13.53 -7.14
CA TYR A 248 -5.07 12.26 -7.81
C TYR A 248 -5.13 12.44 -9.32
N SER A 249 -4.39 11.59 -10.03
CA SER A 249 -4.44 11.47 -11.48
C SER A 249 -4.72 10.03 -11.90
N ILE A 250 -5.24 9.87 -13.12
CA ILE A 250 -5.45 8.57 -13.74
C ILE A 250 -4.26 8.30 -14.68
N LEU A 251 -3.72 7.09 -14.62
CA LEU A 251 -2.62 6.65 -15.47
C LEU A 251 -3.11 6.06 -16.79
N ASP A 252 -4.33 5.51 -16.80
CA ASP A 252 -5.04 5.03 -17.99
C ASP A 252 -6.11 6.03 -18.41
N ASN A 253 -5.82 6.82 -19.45
CA ASN A 253 -6.73 7.85 -19.96
C ASN A 253 -8.07 7.31 -20.50
N SER A 254 -8.21 5.99 -20.70
CA SER A 254 -9.49 5.38 -21.09
C SER A 254 -10.45 5.17 -19.92
N THR A 255 -9.94 5.19 -18.68
CA THR A 255 -10.73 4.98 -17.47
C THR A 255 -11.36 6.30 -17.00
N LEU A 256 -12.68 6.33 -16.85
CA LEU A 256 -13.37 7.45 -16.18
C LEU A 256 -13.45 7.15 -14.68
N MET A 257 -13.02 8.11 -13.86
CA MET A 257 -13.05 7.99 -12.40
C MET A 257 -13.44 9.30 -11.74
N ARG A 258 -14.23 9.22 -10.67
CA ARG A 258 -14.62 10.36 -9.84
C ARG A 258 -14.75 9.97 -8.37
N SER A 259 -14.53 10.91 -7.47
CA SER A 259 -14.95 10.76 -6.07
C SER A 259 -16.09 11.73 -5.77
N ARG A 260 -17.08 11.32 -4.97
CA ARG A 260 -18.22 12.15 -4.59
C ARG A 260 -18.43 12.11 -3.09
N LEU A 261 -18.56 13.27 -2.45
CA LEU A 261 -19.03 13.37 -1.08
C LEU A 261 -20.56 13.36 -1.07
N VAL A 262 -21.16 12.24 -0.64
CA VAL A 262 -22.62 12.09 -0.69
C VAL A 262 -23.30 12.87 0.45
N PRO A 263 -24.61 13.20 0.33
CA PRO A 263 -25.36 13.91 1.37
C PRO A 263 -25.37 13.22 2.75
N ALA A 264 -25.07 11.91 2.79
CA ALA A 264 -24.96 11.13 4.03
C ALA A 264 -23.60 11.29 4.74
N GLY A 265 -22.66 12.08 4.20
CA GLY A 265 -21.44 12.49 4.91
C GLY A 265 -20.22 11.60 4.71
N PHE A 266 -20.23 10.69 3.75
CA PHE A 266 -19.07 9.86 3.40
C PHE A 266 -18.65 10.02 1.93
N PRO A 267 -17.35 9.88 1.63
CA PRO A 267 -16.86 9.90 0.27
C PRO A 267 -17.10 8.53 -0.37
N LEU A 268 -17.44 8.52 -1.65
CA LEU A 268 -17.45 7.33 -2.50
C LEU A 268 -16.56 7.57 -3.70
N ARG A 269 -15.84 6.54 -4.13
CA ARG A 269 -15.01 6.58 -5.34
C ARG A 269 -15.55 5.62 -6.38
N PHE A 270 -15.80 6.14 -7.57
CA PHE A 270 -16.42 5.41 -8.67
C PHE A 270 -15.48 5.32 -9.86
N ALA A 271 -15.36 4.12 -10.43
CA ALA A 271 -14.81 3.91 -11.76
C ALA A 271 -15.93 3.49 -12.71
N TRP A 272 -15.89 3.98 -13.94
CA TRP A 272 -16.86 3.61 -14.96
C TRP A 272 -16.53 2.25 -15.56
N SER A 273 -17.49 1.33 -15.58
CA SER A 273 -17.36 0.06 -16.28
C SER A 273 -18.13 0.07 -17.58
N ALA A 274 -17.39 0.05 -18.70
CA ALA A 274 -17.99 -0.06 -20.03
C ALA A 274 -18.72 -1.40 -20.25
N GLN A 275 -18.36 -2.45 -19.49
CA GLN A 275 -18.99 -3.77 -19.61
C GLN A 275 -20.39 -3.80 -18.99
N THR A 276 -20.55 -3.17 -17.83
CA THR A 276 -21.80 -3.18 -17.06
C THR A 276 -22.59 -1.88 -17.19
N ASN A 277 -22.05 -0.90 -17.93
CA ASN A 277 -22.63 0.41 -18.23
C ASN A 277 -23.07 1.15 -16.95
N ARG A 278 -22.24 1.08 -15.90
CA ARG A 278 -22.53 1.68 -14.59
C ARG A 278 -21.26 2.19 -13.91
N TRP A 279 -21.47 3.02 -12.90
CA TRP A 279 -20.43 3.42 -11.96
C TRP A 279 -20.24 2.34 -10.90
N ASP A 280 -19.09 1.66 -10.91
CA ASP A 280 -18.72 0.71 -9.88
C ASP A 280 -18.02 1.44 -8.73
N ASN A 281 -18.50 1.21 -7.50
CA ASN A 281 -17.82 1.72 -6.31
C ASN A 281 -16.54 0.91 -6.07
N ILE A 282 -15.39 1.55 -6.22
CA ILE A 282 -14.08 0.91 -6.08
C ILE A 282 -13.44 1.17 -4.71
N GLN A 283 -14.13 1.87 -3.81
CA GLN A 283 -13.71 1.98 -2.42
C GLN A 283 -14.04 0.66 -1.71
N SER A 284 -13.00 -0.11 -1.35
CA SER A 284 -13.13 -1.53 -1.00
C SER A 284 -13.53 -1.82 0.44
N SER A 285 -13.53 -0.84 1.35
CA SER A 285 -13.88 -1.06 2.75
C SER A 285 -15.30 -0.59 3.06
N PRO A 286 -16.21 -1.45 3.56
CA PRO A 286 -17.48 -0.99 4.08
C PRO A 286 -17.24 -0.08 5.29
N PHE A 287 -17.96 1.05 5.35
CA PHE A 287 -17.95 1.93 6.50
C PHE A 287 -18.46 1.18 7.72
N ASP A 288 -17.54 0.70 8.57
CA ASP A 288 -17.86 0.13 9.87
C ASP A 288 -17.94 1.22 10.94
N GLN A 289 -18.25 0.84 12.18
CA GLN A 289 -18.41 1.81 13.26
C GLN A 289 -17.09 2.49 13.63
N CYS A 290 -15.94 1.83 13.38
CA CYS A 290 -14.60 2.39 13.62
C CYS A 290 -14.23 3.52 12.65
N GLU A 291 -14.98 3.74 11.56
CA GLU A 291 -14.81 4.92 10.71
C GLU A 291 -15.44 6.17 11.33
N THR A 292 -16.37 6.02 12.27
CA THR A 292 -16.93 7.18 12.97
C THR A 292 -15.84 7.81 13.82
N TYR A 293 -15.61 9.11 13.63
CA TYR A 293 -14.59 9.84 14.37
C TYR A 293 -14.77 9.69 15.88
N ASP A 294 -13.70 9.30 16.57
CA ASP A 294 -13.64 9.14 18.03
C ASP A 294 -14.68 8.15 18.59
N PHE A 295 -15.00 7.08 17.84
CA PHE A 295 -15.98 6.08 18.27
C PHE A 295 -15.66 5.43 19.62
N CYS A 296 -14.38 5.13 19.89
CA CYS A 296 -13.95 4.45 21.11
C CYS A 296 -13.59 5.39 22.26
N GLY A 297 -13.59 6.71 22.03
CA GLY A 297 -13.13 7.69 23.00
C GLY A 297 -11.61 7.72 23.17
N PRO A 298 -11.12 8.57 24.09
CA PRO A 298 -9.71 8.80 24.29
C PRO A 298 -8.99 7.56 24.85
N ASN A 299 -7.77 7.36 24.36
CA ASN A 299 -6.83 6.31 24.74
C ASN A 299 -7.34 4.88 24.53
N ALA A 300 -8.27 4.72 23.58
CA ALA A 300 -8.81 3.44 23.16
C ALA A 300 -8.51 3.20 21.67
N ASN A 301 -8.32 1.93 21.33
CA ASN A 301 -8.17 1.45 19.96
C ASN A 301 -9.47 0.80 19.49
N CYS A 302 -9.88 1.08 18.25
CA CYS A 302 -10.94 0.35 17.58
C CYS A 302 -10.39 -0.85 16.79
N SER A 303 -10.86 -2.06 17.10
CA SER A 303 -10.50 -3.30 16.42
C SER A 303 -11.77 -4.03 15.93
N SER A 304 -11.62 -4.88 14.90
CA SER A 304 -12.72 -5.74 14.40
C SER A 304 -14.04 -5.02 14.05
N GLY A 305 -13.97 -3.75 13.67
CA GLY A 305 -15.09 -2.93 13.19
C GLY A 305 -16.13 -2.45 14.23
N ARG A 306 -15.99 -2.84 15.50
CA ARG A 306 -16.87 -2.40 16.60
C ARG A 306 -16.30 -2.55 18.02
N SER A 307 -15.16 -3.22 18.18
CA SER A 307 -14.60 -3.51 19.50
C SER A 307 -13.68 -2.37 19.93
N CYS A 308 -13.93 -1.81 21.10
CA CYS A 308 -13.08 -0.79 21.70
C CYS A 308 -12.27 -1.39 22.85
N GLU A 309 -10.95 -1.28 22.75
CA GLU A 309 -10.02 -1.79 23.75
C GLU A 309 -9.11 -0.67 24.23
N CYS A 310 -8.94 -0.54 25.55
CA CYS A 310 -7.99 0.44 26.10
C CYS A 310 -6.56 0.07 25.71
N LEU A 311 -5.76 1.10 25.42
CA LEU A 311 -4.33 0.92 25.20
C LEU A 311 -3.64 0.34 26.46
N THR A 312 -2.53 -0.36 26.26
CA THR A 312 -1.85 -1.06 27.35
C THR A 312 -1.46 -0.12 28.48
N GLY A 313 -1.71 -0.53 29.73
CA GLY A 313 -1.47 0.28 30.93
C GLY A 313 -2.58 1.31 31.24
N ILE A 314 -3.69 1.28 30.50
CA ILE A 314 -4.85 2.17 30.66
C ILE A 314 -6.09 1.31 30.95
N LYS A 315 -6.95 1.74 31.88
CA LYS A 315 -8.17 1.00 32.25
C LYS A 315 -9.44 1.72 31.80
N PRO A 316 -10.54 0.97 31.59
CA PRO A 316 -11.83 1.57 31.29
C PRO A 316 -12.28 2.51 32.40
N ASN A 317 -12.88 3.64 32.01
CA ASN A 317 -13.52 4.58 32.91
C ASN A 317 -15.03 4.32 32.96
N SER A 318 -15.66 4.54 34.13
CA SER A 318 -17.10 4.39 34.33
C SER A 318 -17.94 5.36 33.49
N SER A 319 -17.38 6.48 33.06
CA SER A 319 -18.04 7.51 32.23
C SER A 319 -17.87 7.30 30.72
N GLY A 320 -17.20 6.22 30.29
CA GLY A 320 -16.75 6.01 28.91
C GLY A 320 -15.28 6.44 28.69
N GLY A 321 -14.61 5.80 27.73
CA GLY A 321 -13.19 6.00 27.41
C GLY A 321 -12.23 5.27 28.36
N CYS A 322 -10.93 5.59 28.23
CA CYS A 322 -9.86 4.92 28.96
C CYS A 322 -9.00 5.92 29.75
N LEU A 323 -8.84 5.68 31.05
CA LEU A 323 -8.05 6.49 31.96
C LEU A 323 -6.75 5.78 32.35
N ARG A 324 -5.66 6.55 32.33
CA ARG A 324 -4.35 6.04 32.71
C ARG A 324 -4.35 5.79 34.21
N THR A 325 -4.16 4.55 34.62
CA THR A 325 -4.16 4.18 36.04
C THR A 325 -2.81 4.33 36.70
N THR A 326 -1.74 4.27 35.91
CA THR A 326 -0.37 4.39 36.40
C THR A 326 0.21 5.72 35.91
N PRO A 327 0.58 6.64 36.81
CA PRO A 327 1.28 7.87 36.43
C PRO A 327 2.57 7.54 35.70
N LEU A 328 2.90 8.29 34.65
CA LEU A 328 4.25 8.23 34.09
C LEU A 328 5.21 8.92 35.07
N GLU A 329 6.31 8.28 35.41
CA GLU A 329 7.34 8.86 36.29
C GLU A 329 8.33 9.74 35.51
N CYS A 330 8.23 9.74 34.18
CA CYS A 330 9.10 10.45 33.25
C CYS A 330 10.58 10.02 33.35
N ARG A 331 11.14 9.61 32.21
CA ARG A 331 12.52 9.12 32.02
C ARG A 331 12.79 7.75 32.66
N GLU A 332 12.70 7.63 33.98
CA GLU A 332 12.97 6.34 34.65
C GLU A 332 11.72 5.47 34.64
N GLY A 333 11.86 4.24 34.09
CA GLY A 333 10.76 3.28 34.00
C GLY A 333 9.81 3.45 32.82
N ASP A 334 9.80 4.60 32.14
CA ASP A 334 9.00 4.77 30.93
C ASP A 334 9.62 4.01 29.74
N ARG A 335 8.77 3.33 28.98
CA ARG A 335 9.12 2.70 27.70
C ARG A 335 8.01 2.94 26.69
N PHE A 336 8.22 2.49 25.45
CA PHE A 336 7.17 2.49 24.45
C PHE A 336 6.73 1.09 24.07
N GLU A 337 5.43 0.96 23.90
CA GLU A 337 4.80 -0.23 23.34
C GLU A 337 4.48 0.00 21.88
N LYS A 338 4.90 -0.96 21.05
CA LYS A 338 4.72 -0.93 19.60
C LYS A 338 3.36 -1.54 19.23
N HIS A 339 2.53 -0.75 18.59
CA HIS A 339 1.30 -1.18 17.93
C HIS A 339 1.52 -1.20 16.42
N GLN A 340 1.11 -2.27 15.74
CA GLN A 340 1.33 -2.45 14.30
C GLN A 340 0.04 -2.34 13.51
N GLY A 341 0.14 -1.90 12.26
CA GLY A 341 -1.00 -1.84 11.34
C GLY A 341 -2.02 -0.78 11.76
N MET A 342 -1.57 0.35 12.32
CA MET A 342 -2.46 1.38 12.84
C MET A 342 -2.81 2.42 11.78
N LYS A 343 -4.09 2.84 11.77
CA LYS A 343 -4.48 4.19 11.37
C LYS A 343 -4.00 5.09 12.51
N LEU A 344 -3.10 6.03 12.21
CA LEU A 344 -2.56 6.94 13.22
C LEU A 344 -3.67 7.78 13.85
N PRO A 345 -3.56 8.16 15.13
CA PRO A 345 -4.58 8.94 15.81
C PRO A 345 -4.69 10.36 15.23
N ASP A 346 -5.65 11.12 15.74
CA ASP A 346 -5.81 12.54 15.42
C ASP A 346 -4.49 13.31 15.62
N THR A 347 -4.07 14.09 14.62
CA THR A 347 -2.81 14.83 14.63
C THR A 347 -2.95 16.29 15.06
N SER A 348 -4.12 16.76 15.47
CA SER A 348 -4.36 18.18 15.79
C SER A 348 -3.54 18.71 16.97
N SER A 349 -3.12 17.83 17.90
CA SER A 349 -2.20 18.14 19.00
C SER A 349 -0.76 17.64 18.77
N SER A 350 -0.42 17.23 17.55
CA SER A 350 0.88 16.64 17.23
C SER A 350 1.94 17.67 16.81
N ARG A 351 3.21 17.25 16.87
CA ARG A 351 4.34 17.97 16.25
C ARG A 351 5.14 17.01 15.38
N TYR A 352 5.66 17.51 14.27
CA TYR A 352 6.41 16.68 13.33
C TYR A 352 7.74 17.32 12.91
N ASN A 353 8.69 16.46 12.56
CA ASN A 353 9.98 16.84 11.99
C ASN A 353 10.37 15.86 10.88
N LYS A 354 10.70 16.37 9.68
CA LYS A 354 11.00 15.54 8.51
C LYS A 354 12.40 14.93 8.52
N THR A 355 13.35 15.50 9.25
CA THR A 355 14.79 15.14 9.15
C THR A 355 15.26 14.17 10.22
N ILE A 356 14.51 14.05 11.31
CA ILE A 356 14.90 13.27 12.49
C ILE A 356 14.56 11.79 12.27
N SER A 357 15.46 10.90 12.71
CA SER A 357 15.26 9.45 12.63
C SER A 357 14.26 8.94 13.67
N LEU A 358 13.74 7.72 13.49
CA LEU A 358 12.82 7.11 14.45
C LEU A 358 13.45 6.92 15.85
N GLY A 359 14.75 6.58 15.91
CA GLY A 359 15.46 6.42 17.19
C GLY A 359 15.62 7.75 17.94
N GLU A 360 16.01 8.81 17.24
CA GLU A 360 16.05 10.16 17.83
C GLU A 360 14.65 10.65 18.21
N CYS A 361 13.61 10.27 17.45
CA CYS A 361 12.22 10.55 17.77
C CYS A 361 11.81 9.95 19.13
N GLU A 362 12.21 8.70 19.37
CA GLU A 362 12.01 8.02 20.65
C GLU A 362 12.72 8.75 21.79
N GLU A 363 14.00 9.08 21.64
CA GLU A 363 14.77 9.78 22.65
C GLU A 363 14.17 11.15 23.02
N LEU A 364 13.75 11.92 22.02
CA LEU A 364 13.11 13.21 22.23
C LEU A 364 11.77 13.06 22.97
N CYS A 365 10.99 12.02 22.65
CA CYS A 365 9.74 11.72 23.35
C CYS A 365 9.99 11.31 24.80
N LEU A 366 10.98 10.46 25.09
CA LEU A 366 11.34 10.07 26.47
C LEU A 366 11.72 11.29 27.32
N ARG A 367 12.53 12.19 26.75
CA ARG A 367 13.01 13.41 27.43
C ARG A 367 11.88 14.40 27.73
N ASN A 368 10.83 14.41 26.92
CA ASN A 368 9.67 15.27 27.09
C ASN A 368 8.56 14.54 27.86
N CYS A 369 8.35 14.89 29.14
CA CYS A 369 7.37 14.22 29.99
C CYS A 369 5.91 14.34 29.50
N CYS A 370 5.60 15.32 28.65
CA CYS A 370 4.28 15.47 28.07
C CYS A 370 4.06 14.58 26.83
N CYS A 371 5.13 14.00 26.25
CA CYS A 371 4.99 13.16 25.07
C CYS A 371 4.31 11.84 25.42
N THR A 372 3.19 11.55 24.76
CA THR A 372 2.35 10.36 25.01
C THR A 372 2.59 9.25 23.99
N ALA A 373 3.00 9.58 22.77
CA ALA A 373 3.30 8.62 21.71
C ALA A 373 4.18 9.20 20.60
N TYR A 374 4.75 8.34 19.76
CA TYR A 374 5.45 8.74 18.54
C TYR A 374 5.28 7.75 17.38
N SER A 375 5.64 8.18 16.18
CA SER A 375 5.65 7.39 14.94
C SER A 375 6.64 7.96 13.93
N ASN A 376 6.98 7.18 12.91
CA ASN A 376 7.52 7.73 11.66
C ASN A 376 6.50 8.69 11.03
N LEU A 377 7.01 9.71 10.35
CA LEU A 377 6.20 10.64 9.57
C LEU A 377 5.91 10.09 8.17
N ASP A 378 6.93 9.52 7.54
CA ASP A 378 6.87 8.94 6.20
C ASP A 378 7.37 7.50 6.28
N ILE A 379 6.60 6.52 5.78
CA ILE A 379 6.96 5.10 5.82
C ILE A 379 7.59 4.59 4.51
N SER A 380 7.72 5.46 3.51
CA SER A 380 8.41 5.11 2.27
C SER A 380 9.89 4.84 2.54
N ASN A 381 10.51 4.01 1.69
CA ASN A 381 11.96 3.76 1.70
C ASN A 381 12.55 3.34 3.07
N GLY A 382 11.79 2.61 3.89
CA GLY A 382 12.26 2.12 5.20
C GLY A 382 11.92 3.03 6.39
N GLY A 383 11.25 4.16 6.16
CA GLY A 383 10.75 5.03 7.22
C GLY A 383 11.67 6.22 7.52
N SER A 384 11.09 7.41 7.64
CA SER A 384 11.80 8.64 7.98
C SER A 384 10.90 9.66 8.66
N GLY A 385 11.54 10.65 9.29
CA GLY A 385 10.86 11.71 10.02
C GLY A 385 10.23 11.20 11.32
N CYS A 386 9.72 12.16 12.07
CA CYS A 386 9.26 11.98 13.43
C CYS A 386 7.92 12.70 13.61
N LEU A 387 6.99 12.05 14.29
CA LEU A 387 5.69 12.58 14.66
C LEU A 387 5.43 12.26 16.14
N HIS A 388 5.19 13.28 16.96
CA HIS A 388 4.94 13.17 18.41
C HIS A 388 3.52 13.62 18.76
N TRP A 389 2.92 12.96 19.75
CA TRP A 389 1.67 13.37 20.39
C TRP A 389 1.90 13.78 21.84
N PHE A 390 1.10 14.74 22.32
CA PHE A 390 1.23 15.32 23.65
C PHE A 390 -0.07 15.32 24.48
N ASP A 391 -1.16 14.82 23.90
CA ASP A 391 -2.47 14.75 24.54
C ASP A 391 -2.99 13.30 24.48
N ASN A 392 -4.25 13.10 24.88
CA ASN A 392 -4.98 11.85 24.72
C ASN A 392 -4.92 11.37 23.27
N ILE A 393 -4.76 10.06 23.11
CA ILE A 393 -4.75 9.41 21.81
C ILE A 393 -6.20 9.19 21.36
N VAL A 394 -6.62 9.89 20.31
CA VAL A 394 -8.02 9.92 19.84
C VAL A 394 -8.12 9.38 18.42
N ASP A 395 -9.23 8.71 18.09
CA ASP A 395 -9.53 8.19 16.75
C ASP A 395 -8.45 7.22 16.20
N LEU A 396 -7.95 6.35 17.09
CA LEU A 396 -7.00 5.29 16.77
C LEU A 396 -7.73 4.01 16.33
N ARG A 397 -7.23 3.37 15.27
CA ARG A 397 -7.81 2.12 14.77
C ARG A 397 -6.73 1.15 14.29
N GLN A 398 -6.94 -0.12 14.55
CA GLN A 398 -6.16 -1.20 13.95
C GLN A 398 -6.76 -1.60 12.61
N LEU A 399 -5.95 -1.55 11.56
CA LEU A 399 -6.31 -1.91 10.19
C LEU A 399 -5.93 -3.36 9.90
N ALA A 400 -6.71 -4.02 9.06
CA ALA A 400 -6.38 -5.37 8.59
C ALA A 400 -5.09 -5.38 7.75
N GLU A 401 -4.90 -4.35 6.90
CA GLU A 401 -3.76 -4.21 6.01
C GLU A 401 -3.36 -2.74 5.83
N GLY A 402 -2.07 -2.49 5.52
CA GLY A 402 -1.58 -1.19 5.04
C GLY A 402 -1.46 -0.05 6.06
N GLY A 403 -1.75 -0.29 7.33
CA GLY A 403 -1.47 0.62 8.44
C GLY A 403 0.04 0.76 8.74
N GLN A 404 0.38 1.52 9.77
CA GLN A 404 1.78 1.75 10.16
C GLN A 404 2.04 1.51 11.65
N ASP A 405 3.31 1.40 12.00
CA ASP A 405 3.74 1.22 13.39
C ASP A 405 3.51 2.51 14.20
N PHE A 406 3.02 2.38 15.43
CA PHE A 406 2.71 3.48 16.35
C PHE A 406 3.16 3.11 17.77
N TYR A 407 3.82 4.03 18.47
CA TYR A 407 4.53 3.73 19.70
C TYR A 407 3.92 4.53 20.87
N VAL A 408 3.24 3.84 21.78
CA VAL A 408 2.54 4.45 22.92
C VAL A 408 3.41 4.39 24.16
N ARG A 409 3.55 5.50 24.88
CA ARG A 409 4.32 5.55 26.12
C ARG A 409 3.59 4.79 27.23
N VAL A 410 4.32 3.92 27.94
CA VAL A 410 3.80 3.14 29.07
C VAL A 410 4.81 3.14 30.20
N TYR A 411 4.31 3.10 31.44
CA TYR A 411 5.17 2.92 32.61
C TYR A 411 5.49 1.44 32.79
N ALA A 412 6.77 1.09 32.78
CA ALA A 412 7.25 -0.19 33.26
C ALA A 412 7.45 -0.09 34.78
N ALA A 413 6.50 -0.63 35.55
CA ALA A 413 6.75 -0.90 36.96
C ALA A 413 8.08 -1.65 37.08
N SER A 414 8.99 -1.12 37.91
CA SER A 414 10.35 -1.57 38.09
C SER A 414 10.45 -3.09 38.12
N GLY A 415 10.90 -3.64 36.99
CA GLY A 415 11.12 -5.05 36.80
C GLY A 415 11.12 -5.38 35.31
N PRO A 416 12.13 -6.09 34.78
CA PRO A 416 11.91 -6.77 33.53
C PRO A 416 10.68 -7.65 33.73
N ALA A 417 9.76 -7.66 32.78
CA ALA A 417 9.02 -8.88 32.51
C ALA A 417 10.10 -9.91 32.15
N LYS A 418 10.69 -10.54 33.17
CA LYS A 418 11.20 -11.89 32.99
C LYS A 418 9.98 -12.60 32.44
N ASN A 419 10.08 -13.03 31.19
CA ASN A 419 9.51 -14.31 30.81
C ASN A 419 10.09 -15.31 31.82
N GLY A 420 9.50 -15.33 33.01
CA GLY A 420 9.70 -16.34 34.02
C GLY A 420 9.05 -17.54 33.41
N MET A 421 9.81 -18.26 32.59
CA MET A 421 9.54 -19.65 32.34
C MET A 421 9.37 -20.25 33.72
N ASP A 422 8.12 -20.64 34.04
CA ASP A 422 7.67 -21.11 35.33
C ASP A 422 8.80 -21.94 35.96
N LYS A 423 9.18 -21.68 37.22
CA LYS A 423 10.29 -22.41 37.86
C LYS A 423 10.08 -23.93 37.75
N ARG A 424 8.83 -24.39 37.60
CA ARG A 424 8.46 -25.78 37.27
C ARG A 424 8.86 -26.22 35.86
N LYS A 425 8.72 -25.36 34.84
CA LYS A 425 9.20 -25.60 33.46
C LYS A 425 10.73 -25.56 33.35
N LEU A 426 11.40 -24.65 34.06
CA LEU A 426 12.86 -24.61 34.12
C LEU A 426 13.43 -25.83 34.86
N ALA A 427 12.79 -26.25 35.97
CA ALA A 427 13.12 -27.51 36.64
C ALA A 427 12.85 -28.72 35.73
N GLY A 428 11.75 -28.73 34.98
CA GLY A 428 11.45 -29.79 34.01
C GLY A 428 12.47 -29.90 32.87
N ILE A 429 12.93 -28.76 32.33
CA ILE A 429 13.99 -28.72 31.31
C ILE A 429 15.34 -29.11 31.91
N ALA A 430 15.66 -28.67 33.12
CA ALA A 430 16.90 -29.06 33.80
C ALA A 430 16.94 -30.57 34.11
N ILE A 431 15.82 -31.14 34.56
CA ILE A 431 15.67 -32.59 34.78
C ILE A 431 15.76 -33.33 33.44
N GLY A 432 15.10 -32.83 32.39
CA GLY A 432 15.17 -33.39 31.04
C GLY A 432 16.59 -33.40 30.46
N CYS A 433 17.31 -32.29 30.59
CA CYS A 433 18.72 -32.18 30.18
C CYS A 433 19.62 -33.08 31.01
N ALA A 434 19.41 -33.17 32.33
CA ALA A 434 20.17 -34.07 33.18
C ALA A 434 19.92 -35.55 32.84
N LEU A 435 18.68 -35.93 32.52
CA LEU A 435 18.32 -37.28 32.05
C LEU A 435 18.90 -37.58 30.66
N LEU A 436 18.94 -36.59 29.76
CA LEU A 436 19.58 -36.74 28.45
C LEU A 436 21.10 -36.87 28.56
N ILE A 437 21.75 -36.07 29.40
CA ILE A 437 23.20 -36.12 29.61
C ILE A 437 23.58 -37.45 30.28
N THR A 438 22.84 -37.90 31.29
CA THR A 438 23.07 -39.21 31.92
C THR A 438 22.83 -40.37 30.94
N SER A 439 21.79 -40.29 30.11
CA SER A 439 21.55 -41.23 29.01
C SER A 439 22.71 -41.25 28.01
N MET A 440 23.20 -40.09 27.57
CA MET A 440 24.35 -40.01 26.65
C MET A 440 25.65 -40.53 27.28
N VAL A 441 25.86 -40.33 28.58
CA VAL A 441 27.03 -40.88 29.30
C VAL A 441 26.92 -42.41 29.42
N ILE A 442 25.73 -42.95 29.70
CA ILE A 442 25.50 -44.41 29.75
C ILE A 442 25.66 -45.03 28.34
N ILE A 443 25.13 -44.38 27.31
CA ILE A 443 25.31 -44.78 25.91
C ILE A 443 26.79 -44.69 25.52
N GLY A 444 27.50 -43.64 25.92
CA GLY A 444 28.94 -43.50 25.74
C GLY A 444 29.74 -44.59 26.46
N PHE A 445 29.35 -44.98 27.68
CA PHE A 445 29.99 -46.05 28.44
C PHE A 445 29.71 -47.43 27.84
N THR A 446 28.51 -47.67 27.31
CA THR A 446 28.14 -48.93 26.64
C THR A 446 28.78 -49.05 25.25
N ILE A 447 28.93 -47.94 24.51
CA ILE A 447 29.70 -47.87 23.26
C ILE A 447 31.18 -48.10 23.55
N LYS A 448 31.76 -47.48 24.60
CA LYS A 448 33.15 -47.72 25.02
C LYS A 448 33.38 -49.18 25.47
N LYS A 449 32.40 -49.80 26.12
CA LYS A 449 32.44 -51.24 26.46
C LYS A 449 32.32 -52.16 25.23
N LYS A 450 31.58 -51.76 24.20
CA LYS A 450 31.48 -52.49 22.92
C LYS A 450 32.68 -52.29 21.99
N LEU A 451 33.41 -51.17 22.10
CA LEU A 451 34.62 -50.88 21.33
C LEU A 451 35.92 -51.45 21.95
N MET A 452 35.85 -52.09 23.12
CA MET A 452 36.99 -52.77 23.79
C MET A 452 36.89 -54.30 23.78
N HIS A 453 36.15 -54.89 22.83
CA HIS A 453 36.33 -56.29 22.45
C HIS A 453 37.05 -56.36 21.09
N PRO A 454 38.17 -57.10 20.97
CA PRO A 454 38.84 -57.26 19.70
C PRO A 454 37.91 -58.01 18.74
N GLY A 455 37.62 -57.38 17.60
CA GLY A 455 36.79 -57.96 16.54
C GLY A 455 37.42 -59.22 15.95
N LYS A 456 36.60 -60.25 15.74
CA LYS A 456 36.95 -61.48 15.03
C LYS A 456 37.38 -61.17 13.59
N ALA A 457 38.54 -61.69 13.18
CA ALA A 457 39.02 -61.66 11.80
C ALA A 457 38.09 -62.47 10.86
N ILE A 458 37.82 -61.93 9.67
CA ILE A 458 37.07 -62.59 8.59
C ILE A 458 38.07 -63.02 7.52
N TYR A 459 38.06 -64.29 7.12
CA TYR A 459 39.02 -64.90 6.18
C TYR A 459 38.46 -64.99 4.75
N TRP A 460 39.28 -64.70 3.73
CA TRP A 460 38.99 -65.05 2.34
C TRP A 460 39.21 -66.55 2.12
N LYS A 461 38.24 -67.24 1.51
CA LYS A 461 38.31 -68.68 1.19
C LYS A 461 38.18 -68.87 -0.33
N ASP A 462 39.24 -69.34 -0.99
CA ASP A 462 39.16 -69.69 -2.41
C ASP A 462 38.48 -71.06 -2.61
N LYS A 463 37.76 -71.23 -3.71
CA LYS A 463 36.97 -72.44 -4.04
C LYS A 463 37.82 -73.59 -4.60
N SER A 464 39.12 -73.41 -4.77
CA SER A 464 40.05 -74.47 -5.22
C SER A 464 41.01 -74.91 -4.12
N GLY A 465 40.49 -75.24 -2.93
CA GLY A 465 40.99 -76.29 -2.04
C GLY A 465 42.46 -76.35 -1.58
N GLN A 466 43.36 -75.45 -1.99
CA GLN A 466 44.78 -75.51 -1.63
C GLN A 466 45.34 -74.11 -1.33
N GLU A 467 45.71 -73.95 -0.06
CA GLU A 467 46.55 -72.93 0.58
C GLU A 467 45.90 -71.58 0.94
N ASN A 468 45.76 -71.37 2.26
CA ASN A 468 45.35 -70.12 2.88
C ASN A 468 46.51 -69.11 2.87
N VAL A 469 46.23 -67.90 2.41
CA VAL A 469 47.11 -66.75 2.62
C VAL A 469 46.40 -65.81 3.60
N ASP A 470 46.99 -65.58 4.76
CA ASP A 470 46.47 -64.67 5.78
C ASP A 470 46.73 -63.22 5.36
N LEU A 471 45.71 -62.58 4.76
CA LEU A 471 45.76 -61.17 4.36
C LEU A 471 44.65 -60.36 5.07
N PRO A 472 44.99 -59.19 5.65
CA PRO A 472 43.99 -58.25 6.16
C PRO A 472 43.05 -57.78 5.04
N ILE A 473 41.75 -57.67 5.35
CA ILE A 473 40.75 -57.09 4.44
C ILE A 473 40.53 -55.65 4.86
N PHE A 474 40.66 -54.71 3.93
CA PHE A 474 40.35 -53.31 4.17
C PHE A 474 38.96 -52.98 3.66
N GLU A 475 38.18 -52.21 4.44
CA GLU A 475 36.92 -51.67 3.94
C GLU A 475 37.18 -50.74 2.74
N PHE A 476 36.36 -50.87 1.70
CA PHE A 476 36.48 -50.07 0.49
C PHE A 476 36.41 -48.55 0.76
N SER A 477 35.62 -48.13 1.74
CA SER A 477 35.51 -46.73 2.20
C SER A 477 36.86 -46.18 2.68
N THR A 478 37.57 -46.95 3.50
CA THR A 478 38.91 -46.61 4.01
C THR A 478 39.91 -46.44 2.86
N ILE A 479 39.91 -47.38 1.92
CA ILE A 479 40.81 -47.35 0.76
C ILE A 479 40.45 -46.21 -0.20
N SER A 480 39.16 -45.98 -0.46
CA SER A 480 38.67 -44.88 -1.29
C SER A 480 39.07 -43.52 -0.73
N ASN A 481 38.93 -43.32 0.58
CA ASN A 481 39.32 -42.06 1.23
C ASN A 481 40.84 -41.85 1.21
N ALA A 482 41.62 -42.91 1.45
CA ALA A 482 43.09 -42.87 1.38
C ALA A 482 43.61 -42.43 0.00
N MET A 483 42.85 -42.67 -1.07
CA MET A 483 43.19 -42.26 -2.45
C MET A 483 42.49 -40.98 -2.91
N ASN A 484 41.78 -40.29 -2.04
CA ASN A 484 40.90 -39.17 -2.40
C ASN A 484 39.93 -39.55 -3.54
N GLN A 485 39.13 -40.58 -3.30
CA GLN A 485 38.09 -41.10 -4.19
C GLN A 485 38.60 -41.54 -5.58
N PHE A 486 39.78 -42.18 -5.63
CA PHE A 486 40.42 -42.66 -6.88
C PHE A 486 40.68 -41.53 -7.90
N SER A 487 41.06 -40.35 -7.42
CA SER A 487 41.40 -39.21 -8.28
C SER A 487 42.44 -39.56 -9.34
N LYS A 488 42.24 -39.08 -10.58
CA LYS A 488 43.20 -39.28 -11.69
C LYS A 488 44.59 -38.72 -11.38
N MET A 489 44.67 -37.69 -10.53
CA MET A 489 45.94 -37.07 -10.11
C MET A 489 46.80 -38.02 -9.27
N ASN A 490 46.19 -38.99 -8.60
CA ASN A 490 46.88 -39.97 -7.77
C ASN A 490 47.21 -41.25 -8.55
N LYS A 491 46.97 -41.31 -9.86
CA LYS A 491 47.25 -42.49 -10.66
C LYS A 491 48.76 -42.58 -10.94
N LEU A 492 49.37 -43.64 -10.43
CA LEU A 492 50.80 -43.92 -10.62
C LEU A 492 51.09 -44.55 -11.99
N GLY A 493 50.14 -45.33 -12.52
CA GLY A 493 50.30 -45.99 -13.82
C GLY A 493 49.10 -46.87 -14.17
N GLN A 494 49.13 -47.49 -15.35
CA GLN A 494 48.13 -48.48 -15.76
C GLN A 494 48.76 -49.53 -16.67
N GLY A 495 48.55 -50.80 -16.34
CA GLY A 495 48.90 -51.95 -17.18
C GLY A 495 47.66 -52.72 -17.63
N GLY A 496 47.85 -53.93 -18.16
CA GLY A 496 46.77 -54.78 -18.68
C GLY A 496 45.70 -55.18 -17.65
N PHE A 497 46.05 -55.20 -16.36
CA PHE A 497 45.17 -55.60 -15.26
C PHE A 497 44.43 -54.44 -14.58
N GLY A 498 44.74 -53.20 -14.96
CA GLY A 498 44.07 -52.00 -14.45
C GLY A 498 45.01 -50.94 -13.89
N PRO A 499 44.44 -49.82 -13.42
CA PRO A 499 45.20 -48.69 -12.88
C PRO A 499 45.74 -48.95 -11.47
N VAL A 500 46.91 -48.36 -11.19
CA VAL A 500 47.52 -48.30 -9.85
C VAL A 500 47.48 -46.86 -9.38
N TYR A 501 47.08 -46.65 -8.12
CA TYR A 501 46.96 -45.34 -7.50
C TYR A 501 47.85 -45.22 -6.26
N LYS A 502 48.34 -44.03 -5.97
CA LYS A 502 48.96 -43.66 -4.71
C LYS A 502 47.88 -43.31 -3.70
N GLY A 503 48.01 -43.81 -2.47
CA GLY A 503 47.16 -43.44 -1.35
C GLY A 503 47.97 -43.23 -0.07
N ILE A 504 47.36 -42.59 0.92
CA ILE A 504 47.93 -42.40 2.26
C ILE A 504 46.89 -42.88 3.27
N LEU A 505 47.25 -43.86 4.10
CA LEU A 505 46.39 -44.37 5.16
C LEU A 505 46.27 -43.35 6.31
N VAL A 506 45.29 -43.54 7.20
CA VAL A 506 45.01 -42.62 8.32
C VAL A 506 46.17 -42.44 9.30
N ASP A 507 47.07 -43.43 9.37
CA ASP A 507 48.30 -43.40 10.15
C ASP A 507 49.48 -42.72 9.42
N GLY A 508 49.25 -42.22 8.19
CA GLY A 508 50.26 -41.55 7.37
C GLY A 508 51.07 -42.49 6.48
N GLN A 509 50.82 -43.80 6.49
CA GLN A 509 51.55 -44.75 5.65
C GLN A 509 51.17 -44.57 4.17
N GLU A 510 52.17 -44.32 3.31
CA GLU A 510 51.97 -44.30 1.86
C GLU A 510 51.80 -45.72 1.30
N ILE A 511 50.79 -45.91 0.46
CA ILE A 511 50.45 -47.18 -0.16
C ILE A 511 50.23 -47.05 -1.67
N ALA A 512 50.44 -48.14 -2.39
CA ALA A 512 50.03 -48.27 -3.79
C ALA A 512 48.84 -49.24 -3.88
N VAL A 513 47.72 -48.79 -4.46
CA VAL A 513 46.49 -49.57 -4.59
C VAL A 513 46.26 -49.90 -6.05
N LYS A 514 46.33 -51.20 -6.38
CA LYS A 514 46.03 -51.71 -7.72
C LYS A 514 44.55 -52.09 -7.80
N ARG A 515 43.82 -51.50 -8.75
CA ARG A 515 42.38 -51.77 -8.94
C ARG A 515 42.16 -52.53 -10.24
N LEU A 516 41.43 -53.64 -10.15
CA LEU A 516 41.02 -54.39 -11.33
C LEU A 516 40.13 -53.52 -12.25
N SER A 517 40.51 -53.41 -13.52
CA SER A 517 39.68 -52.72 -14.52
C SER A 517 38.53 -53.62 -15.00
N LYS A 518 37.32 -53.07 -15.15
CA LYS A 518 36.16 -53.79 -15.70
C LYS A 518 36.34 -54.26 -17.16
N THR A 519 37.33 -53.72 -17.88
CA THR A 519 37.57 -53.99 -19.30
C THR A 519 38.84 -54.80 -19.58
N SER A 520 39.46 -55.40 -18.56
CA SER A 520 40.68 -56.20 -18.76
C SER A 520 40.39 -57.46 -19.59
N ARG A 521 41.20 -57.72 -20.62
CA ARG A 521 41.05 -58.88 -21.53
C ARG A 521 41.52 -60.21 -20.93
N GLN A 522 42.15 -60.18 -19.75
CA GLN A 522 42.85 -61.32 -19.14
C GLN A 522 42.17 -61.89 -17.86
N GLY A 523 41.03 -61.34 -17.44
CA GLY A 523 40.14 -62.00 -16.47
C GLY A 523 40.50 -61.86 -14.97
N MET A 524 39.58 -62.33 -14.12
CA MET A 524 39.66 -62.26 -12.65
C MET A 524 40.69 -63.25 -12.07
N ASP A 525 40.93 -64.38 -12.74
CA ASP A 525 41.76 -65.45 -12.21
C ASP A 525 43.26 -65.14 -12.31
N GLU A 526 43.70 -64.42 -13.35
CA GLU A 526 45.08 -63.92 -13.45
C GLU A 526 45.39 -62.84 -12.40
N PHE A 527 44.43 -61.96 -12.09
CA PHE A 527 44.57 -60.97 -11.03
C PHE A 527 44.69 -61.63 -9.64
N LYS A 528 43.89 -62.68 -9.39
CA LYS A 528 44.02 -63.49 -8.17
C LYS A 528 45.37 -64.19 -8.08
N ASN A 529 45.87 -64.74 -9.18
CA ASN A 529 47.20 -65.37 -9.23
C ASN A 529 48.31 -64.35 -8.92
N GLU A 530 48.23 -63.13 -9.43
CA GLU A 530 49.20 -62.06 -9.11
C GLU A 530 49.19 -61.71 -7.62
N VAL A 531 48.00 -61.56 -7.02
CA VAL A 531 47.84 -61.29 -5.59
C VAL A 531 48.41 -62.44 -4.74
N LEU A 532 48.11 -63.69 -5.10
CA LEU A 532 48.65 -64.88 -4.43
C LEU A 532 50.17 -64.96 -4.52
N LEU A 533 50.74 -64.64 -5.68
CA LEU A 533 52.18 -64.73 -5.94
C LEU A 533 52.95 -63.67 -5.15
N ILE A 534 52.47 -62.42 -5.12
CA ILE A 534 53.07 -61.35 -4.29
C ILE A 534 52.93 -61.65 -2.80
N ALA A 535 51.81 -62.25 -2.38
CA ALA A 535 51.63 -62.59 -0.98
C ALA A 535 52.60 -63.68 -0.49
N LYS A 536 52.99 -64.62 -1.37
CA LYS A 536 53.93 -65.71 -1.06
C LYS A 536 55.41 -65.30 -1.23
N LEU A 537 55.74 -64.44 -2.19
CA LEU A 537 57.12 -64.01 -2.48
C LEU A 537 57.47 -62.70 -1.77
N GLN A 538 57.81 -62.78 -0.47
CA GLN A 538 58.34 -61.64 0.28
C GLN A 538 59.86 -61.56 0.11
N HIS A 539 60.33 -60.61 -0.72
CA HIS A 539 61.76 -60.34 -0.93
C HIS A 539 62.03 -58.84 -0.75
N GLY A 540 63.22 -58.46 -0.26
CA GLY A 540 63.57 -57.06 0.05
C GLY A 540 63.55 -56.09 -1.14
N ASN A 541 63.61 -56.62 -2.36
CA ASN A 541 63.54 -55.84 -3.61
C ASN A 541 62.15 -55.90 -4.29
N LEU A 542 61.14 -56.48 -3.65
CA LEU A 542 59.77 -56.59 -4.14
C LEU A 542 58.80 -55.83 -3.24
N VAL A 543 57.70 -55.34 -3.81
CA VAL A 543 56.66 -54.65 -3.05
C VAL A 543 55.92 -55.62 -2.15
N LYS A 544 55.68 -55.23 -0.89
CA LYS A 544 54.96 -56.04 0.10
C LYS A 544 53.46 -55.82 -0.01
N LEU A 545 52.68 -56.90 -0.07
CA LEU A 545 51.23 -56.83 0.01
C LEU A 545 50.78 -56.61 1.46
N LEU A 546 49.96 -55.58 1.68
CA LEU A 546 49.47 -55.20 3.01
C LEU A 546 48.05 -55.72 3.31
N GLY A 547 47.26 -55.98 2.27
CA GLY A 547 45.89 -56.50 2.38
C GLY A 547 45.12 -56.27 1.07
N CYS A 548 43.84 -56.65 1.06
CA CYS A 548 42.95 -56.56 -0.10
C CYS A 548 41.63 -55.84 0.18
#